data_AF-A0A1S4C6F9-F1
#
_entry.id   AF-A0A1S4C6F9-F1
#
_cell.length_a   1.000
_cell.length_b   1.000
_cell.length_c   1.000
_cell.angle_alpha   90.00
_cell.angle_beta   90.00
_cell.angle_gamma   90.00
#
_symmetry.space_group_name_H-M   'P 1'
#
loop_
_entity.id
_entity.type
_entity.pdbx_description
1 polymer ?
#
loop_
_entity_poly.entity_id
_entity_poly.type
_entity_poly.pdbx_seq_one_letter_code
_entity_poly.pdbx_strand_id
1 'polypeptide(L)'
;MTVVQNENNELISTRTVTGWRICMDYRKLNIATRKDHFPLPFIDQMLDRLAGRSHFCFLDGYSGYYQISIASEDREKTSFTCLYGIFAFQRMHFGLCNAPAIFQRLAFKELKKRLVTAPIIVAPN
;
A
#
# COMPACT_ATOMS: atom_id res chain seq x y z
N MET A 1 12.44 -4.34 -16.18
CA MET A 1 11.86 -3.41 -17.16
C MET A 1 12.64 -3.60 -18.42
N THR A 2 11.97 -3.93 -19.52
CA THR A 2 12.60 -4.16 -20.81
C THR A 2 12.20 -2.99 -21.69
N VAL A 3 13.15 -2.24 -22.23
CA VAL A 3 12.84 -1.13 -23.13
C VAL A 3 12.68 -1.71 -24.52
N VAL A 4 11.49 -1.59 -25.09
CA VAL A 4 11.14 -2.11 -26.42
C VAL A 4 10.84 -0.91 -27.31
N GLN A 5 11.41 -0.90 -28.50
CA GLN A 5 11.19 0.17 -29.46
C GLN A 5 9.88 -0.09 -30.23
N ASN A 6 8.97 0.89 -30.25
CA ASN A 6 7.72 0.81 -31.01
C ASN A 6 7.95 1.09 -32.50
N GLU A 7 6.94 0.87 -33.33
CA GLU A 7 6.92 1.15 -34.77
C GLU A 7 7.25 2.61 -35.11
N ASN A 8 7.00 3.54 -34.18
CA ASN A 8 7.33 4.96 -34.28
C ASN A 8 8.76 5.29 -33.81
N ASN A 9 9.64 4.30 -33.63
CA ASN A 9 10.97 4.43 -33.05
C ASN A 9 11.02 4.96 -31.60
N GLU A 10 9.89 5.03 -30.91
CA GLU A 10 9.81 5.44 -29.50
C GLU A 10 10.22 4.30 -28.57
N LEU A 11 11.08 4.60 -27.59
CA LEU A 11 11.49 3.64 -26.57
C LEU A 11 10.40 3.52 -25.49
N ILE A 12 9.57 2.49 -25.60
CA ILE A 12 8.52 2.20 -24.63
C ILE A 12 9.07 1.26 -23.57
N SER A 13 8.92 1.63 -22.30
CA SER A 13 9.22 0.73 -21.21
C SER A 13 8.14 -0.33 -21.10
N THR A 14 8.45 -1.54 -21.57
CA THR A 14 7.52 -2.66 -21.52
C THR A 14 7.92 -3.59 -20.37
N ARG A 15 6.96 -3.95 -19.54
CA ARG A 15 7.17 -4.96 -18.50
C ARG A 15 6.81 -6.32 -19.09
N THR A 16 7.75 -7.27 -19.06
CA THR A 16 7.44 -8.66 -19.40
C THR A 16 6.27 -9.14 -18.54
N VAL A 17 5.24 -9.73 -19.15
CA VAL A 17 4.04 -10.20 -18.44
C VAL A 17 4.44 -11.43 -17.61
N THR A 18 4.65 -11.23 -16.31
CA THR A 18 5.05 -12.31 -15.39
C THR A 18 3.87 -13.12 -14.87
N GLY A 19 2.64 -12.69 -15.12
CA GLY A 19 1.42 -13.37 -14.68
C GLY A 19 0.19 -12.47 -14.66
N TRP A 20 -0.96 -13.06 -14.37
CA TRP A 20 -2.26 -12.37 -14.26
C TRP A 20 -2.42 -11.74 -12.87
N ARG A 21 -3.02 -10.54 -12.83
CA ARG A 21 -3.33 -9.83 -11.58
C ARG A 21 -4.82 -9.54 -11.51
N ILE A 22 -5.42 -9.81 -10.35
CA ILE A 22 -6.83 -9.49 -10.11
C ILE A 22 -6.96 -7.99 -9.84
N CYS A 23 -7.60 -7.29 -10.77
CA CYS A 23 -7.88 -5.86 -10.68
C CYS A 23 -9.38 -5.64 -10.57
N MET A 24 -9.82 -5.18 -9.40
CA MET A 24 -11.23 -4.88 -9.15
C MET A 24 -11.49 -3.39 -9.35
N ASP A 25 -12.55 -3.06 -10.08
CA ASP A 25 -12.93 -1.66 -10.31
C ASP A 25 -13.79 -1.13 -9.16
N TYR A 26 -13.12 -0.54 -8.16
CA TYR A 26 -13.78 0.11 -7.02
C TYR A 26 -14.08 1.59 -7.25
N ARG A 27 -14.04 2.14 -8.47
CA ARG A 27 -14.25 3.58 -8.69
C ARG A 27 -15.57 4.10 -8.10
N LYS A 28 -16.67 3.39 -8.33
CA LYS A 28 -17.99 3.75 -7.76
C LYS A 28 -18.01 3.65 -6.24
N LEU A 29 -17.45 2.57 -5.70
CA LEU A 29 -17.33 2.37 -4.25
C LEU A 29 -16.50 3.47 -3.59
N ASN A 30 -15.38 3.85 -4.20
CA ASN A 30 -14.47 4.87 -3.69
C ASN A 30 -15.09 6.28 -3.68
N ILE A 31 -16.04 6.56 -4.58
CA ILE A 31 -16.80 7.82 -4.56
C ILE A 31 -17.81 7.82 -3.40
N ALA A 32 -18.48 6.70 -3.16
CA ALA A 32 -19.44 6.56 -2.07
C ALA A 32 -18.78 6.44 -0.68
N THR A 33 -17.51 6.06 -0.64
CA THR A 33 -16.76 5.85 0.61
C THR A 33 -16.20 7.17 1.14
N ARG A 34 -16.42 7.43 2.44
CA ARG A 34 -15.77 8.56 3.11
C ARG A 34 -14.26 8.38 3.09
N LYS A 35 -13.55 9.33 2.48
CA LYS A 35 -12.09 9.31 2.38
C LYS A 35 -11.46 9.55 3.74
N ASP A 36 -10.49 8.73 4.09
CA ASP A 36 -9.69 8.89 5.29
C ASP A 36 -8.46 9.77 5.00
N HIS A 37 -8.42 10.95 5.61
CA HIS A 37 -7.31 11.89 5.49
C HIS A 37 -6.28 11.64 6.59
N PHE A 38 -5.51 10.55 6.44
CA PHE A 38 -4.39 10.30 7.34
C PHE A 38 -3.22 11.27 7.00
N PRO A 39 -2.69 12.02 7.99
CA PRO A 39 -1.62 12.97 7.72
C PRO A 39 -0.31 12.24 7.40
N LEU A 40 0.20 12.46 6.19
CA LEU A 40 1.55 12.07 5.80
C LEU A 40 2.54 13.13 6.28
N PRO A 41 3.68 12.73 6.88
CA PRO A 41 4.75 13.68 7.15
C PRO A 41 5.28 14.25 5.83
N PHE A 42 5.73 15.51 5.87
CA PHE A 42 6.41 16.12 4.73
C PHE A 42 7.74 15.41 4.48
N ILE A 43 8.09 15.26 3.20
CA ILE A 43 9.31 14.57 2.78
C ILE A 43 10.55 15.25 3.37
N ASP A 44 10.59 16.58 3.37
CA ASP A 44 11.71 17.35 3.91
C ASP A 44 11.96 17.05 5.40
N GLN A 45 10.89 16.97 6.21
CA GLN A 45 11.01 16.61 7.62
C GLN A 45 11.53 15.17 7.83
N MET A 46 11.24 14.27 6.91
CA MET A 46 11.78 12.91 6.95
C MET A 46 13.27 12.92 6.60
N LEU A 47 13.66 13.66 5.55
CA LEU A 47 15.05 13.79 5.11
C LEU A 47 15.93 14.42 6.18
N ASP A 48 15.45 15.47 6.85
CA ASP A 48 16.17 16.10 7.96
C ASP A 48 16.43 15.13 9.12
N ARG A 49 15.49 14.22 9.42
CA ARG A 49 15.67 13.18 10.46
C ARG A 49 16.64 12.08 10.04
N LEU A 50 16.77 11.87 8.73
CA LEU A 50 17.67 10.89 8.13
C LEU A 50 19.09 11.46 7.96
N ALA A 51 19.23 12.79 7.88
CA ALA A 51 20.51 13.47 7.75
C ALA A 51 21.44 13.13 8.93
N GLY A 52 22.73 12.91 8.63
CA GLY A 52 23.74 12.56 9.64
C GLY A 52 23.72 11.10 10.10
N ARG A 53 22.82 10.25 9.59
CA ARG A 53 22.85 8.79 9.83
C ARG A 53 23.78 8.10 8.83
N SER A 54 24.61 7.18 9.30
CA SER A 54 25.59 6.46 8.48
C SER A 54 25.05 5.20 7.80
N HIS A 55 23.96 4.62 8.33
CA HIS A 55 23.37 3.37 7.83
C HIS A 55 21.87 3.52 7.67
N PHE A 56 21.34 2.97 6.57
CA PHE A 56 19.92 3.00 6.23
C PHE A 56 19.42 1.59 5.93
N CYS A 57 18.18 1.29 6.33
CA CYS A 57 17.50 0.04 6.01
C CYS A 57 16.14 0.36 5.40
N PHE A 58 15.82 -0.30 4.28
CA PHE A 58 14.52 -0.21 3.63
C PHE A 58 13.75 -1.51 3.87
N LEU A 59 12.53 -1.38 4.38
CA LEU A 59 11.61 -2.49 4.60
C LEU A 59 10.41 -2.33 3.68
N ASP A 60 10.15 -3.33 2.85
CA ASP A 60 8.95 -3.36 2.00
C ASP A 60 7.86 -4.23 2.64
N GLY A 61 6.64 -3.70 2.66
CA GLY A 61 5.45 -4.40 3.13
C GLY A 61 4.90 -5.30 2.04
N TYR A 62 5.60 -6.39 1.70
CA TYR A 62 5.20 -7.28 0.61
C TYR A 62 3.75 -7.75 0.78
N SER A 63 2.92 -7.49 -0.24
CA SER A 63 1.49 -7.82 -0.21
C SER A 63 0.77 -7.26 1.04
N GLY A 64 1.24 -6.12 1.56
CA GLY A 64 0.86 -5.59 2.87
C GLY A 64 -0.62 -5.33 3.06
N TYR A 65 -1.33 -4.95 1.99
CA TYR A 65 -2.79 -4.79 2.05
C TYR A 65 -3.50 -6.12 2.35
N TYR A 66 -3.08 -7.23 1.75
CA TYR A 66 -3.70 -8.54 2.00
C TYR A 66 -3.50 -9.05 3.43
N GLN A 67 -2.59 -8.46 4.20
CA GLN A 67 -2.41 -8.80 5.61
C GLN A 67 -3.47 -8.15 6.50
N ILE A 68 -4.08 -7.04 6.05
CA ILE A 68 -5.05 -6.27 6.82
C ILE A 68 -6.45 -6.85 6.62
N SER A 69 -7.13 -7.20 7.71
CA SER A 69 -8.53 -7.68 7.68
C SER A 69 -9.51 -6.54 7.46
N ILE A 70 -10.52 -6.78 6.61
CA ILE A 70 -11.67 -5.90 6.47
C ILE A 70 -12.67 -6.23 7.60
N ALA A 71 -13.26 -5.18 8.19
CA ALA A 71 -14.32 -5.31 9.18
C ALA A 71 -15.47 -6.15 8.62
N SER A 72 -16.06 -7.03 9.44
CA SER A 72 -17.08 -7.98 8.95
C SER A 72 -18.27 -7.29 8.28
N GLU A 73 -18.65 -6.11 8.75
CA GLU A 73 -19.72 -5.25 8.20
C GLU A 73 -19.40 -4.64 6.83
N ASP A 74 -18.12 -4.48 6.50
CA ASP A 74 -17.66 -3.83 5.26
C ASP A 74 -17.28 -4.82 4.16
N ARG A 75 -17.20 -6.13 4.47
CA ARG A 75 -16.78 -7.15 3.50
C ARG A 75 -17.70 -7.22 2.28
N GLU A 76 -19.01 -7.10 2.49
CA GLU A 76 -20.01 -7.14 1.43
C GLU A 76 -19.81 -6.01 0.40
N LYS A 77 -19.29 -4.86 0.82
CA LYS A 77 -18.98 -3.72 -0.06
C LYS A 77 -17.86 -4.04 -1.05
N THR A 78 -17.03 -5.03 -0.73
CA THR A 78 -15.96 -5.54 -1.61
C THR A 78 -16.39 -6.77 -2.41
N SER A 79 -17.69 -7.03 -2.49
CA SER A 79 -18.21 -8.14 -3.29
C SER A 79 -17.96 -7.92 -4.78
N PHE A 80 -17.77 -9.03 -5.47
CA PHE A 80 -17.60 -9.07 -6.91
C PHE A 80 -18.24 -10.33 -7.49
N THR A 81 -18.74 -10.19 -8.72
CA THR A 81 -19.35 -11.29 -9.45
C THR A 81 -18.33 -11.88 -10.41
N CYS A 82 -18.18 -13.19 -10.38
CA CYS A 82 -17.45 -13.94 -11.39
C CYS A 82 -18.33 -15.09 -11.91
N LEU A 83 -17.83 -15.84 -12.90
CA LEU A 83 -18.54 -16.98 -13.51
C LEU A 83 -18.98 -18.05 -12.50
N TYR A 84 -18.34 -18.12 -11.34
CA TYR A 84 -18.59 -19.12 -10.30
C TYR A 84 -19.48 -18.61 -9.16
N GLY A 85 -19.93 -17.36 -9.21
CA GLY A 85 -20.80 -16.76 -8.20
C GLY A 85 -20.32 -15.40 -7.70
N ILE A 86 -20.88 -14.99 -6.56
CA ILE A 86 -20.55 -13.73 -5.89
C ILE A 86 -19.58 -14.03 -4.75
N PHE A 87 -18.43 -13.37 -4.77
CA PHE A 87 -17.38 -13.52 -3.76
C PHE A 87 -17.08 -12.16 -3.13
N ALA A 88 -16.57 -12.16 -1.90
CA ALA A 88 -16.16 -10.94 -1.19
C ALA A 88 -14.78 -11.14 -0.57
N PHE A 89 -14.01 -10.06 -0.48
CA PHE A 89 -12.68 -10.13 0.13
C PHE A 89 -12.78 -10.08 1.66
N GLN A 90 -12.06 -10.98 2.33
CA GLN A 90 -11.89 -10.93 3.79
C GLN A 90 -10.77 -9.98 4.23
N ARG A 91 -9.82 -9.75 3.32
CA ARG A 91 -8.63 -8.92 3.51
C ARG A 91 -8.64 -7.76 2.53
N MET A 92 -7.92 -6.70 2.85
CA MET A 92 -7.90 -5.50 2.03
C MET A 92 -7.25 -5.79 0.67
N HIS A 93 -8.00 -5.52 -0.40
CA HIS A 93 -7.54 -5.69 -1.79
C HIS A 93 -7.07 -4.35 -2.38
N PHE A 94 -6.29 -4.44 -3.45
CA PHE A 94 -5.89 -3.26 -4.21
C PHE A 94 -7.10 -2.54 -4.83
N GLY A 95 -7.01 -1.21 -4.88
CA GLY A 95 -8.02 -0.34 -5.52
C GLY A 95 -8.98 0.37 -4.56
N LEU A 96 -9.00 0.03 -3.27
CA LEU A 96 -9.78 0.74 -2.26
C LEU A 96 -9.13 2.09 -1.89
N CYS A 97 -9.93 3.16 -1.82
CA CYS A 97 -9.40 4.52 -1.58
C CYS A 97 -8.72 4.70 -0.22
N ASN A 98 -9.18 3.98 0.81
CA ASN A 98 -8.66 4.11 2.18
C ASN A 98 -7.54 3.09 2.49
N ALA A 99 -7.19 2.21 1.55
CA ALA A 99 -6.19 1.18 1.79
C ALA A 99 -4.81 1.74 2.19
N PRO A 100 -4.26 2.76 1.50
CA PRO A 100 -2.98 3.35 1.88
C PRO A 100 -3.01 4.00 3.26
N ALA A 101 -4.06 4.74 3.58
CA ALA A 101 -4.22 5.45 4.85
C ALA A 101 -4.29 4.48 6.04
N ILE A 102 -5.05 3.39 5.89
CA ILE A 102 -5.16 2.34 6.92
C ILE A 102 -3.82 1.61 7.09
N PHE A 103 -3.18 1.23 5.99
CA PHE A 103 -1.87 0.56 6.03
C PHE A 103 -0.83 1.44 6.73
N GLN A 104 -0.77 2.72 6.37
CA GLN A 104 0.15 3.67 6.97
C GLN A 104 -0.09 3.81 8.47
N ARG A 105 -1.33 4.04 8.91
CA ARG A 105 -1.66 4.15 10.34
C ARG A 105 -1.25 2.90 11.13
N LEU A 106 -1.51 1.71 10.57
CA LEU A 106 -1.13 0.46 11.21
C LEU A 106 0.41 0.33 11.29
N ALA A 107 1.11 0.60 10.19
CA ALA A 107 2.56 0.56 10.14
C ALA A 107 3.19 1.53 11.15
N PHE A 108 2.74 2.78 11.21
CA PHE A 108 3.22 3.76 12.20
C PHE A 108 2.96 3.30 13.64
N LYS A 109 1.76 2.77 13.93
CA LYS A 109 1.42 2.30 15.28
C LYS A 109 2.30 1.13 15.72
N GLU A 110 2.43 0.11 14.88
CA GLU A 110 3.18 -1.10 15.21
C GLU A 110 4.70 -0.87 15.22
N LEU A 111 5.23 -0.11 14.26
CA LEU A 111 6.65 0.26 14.25
C LEU A 111 7.00 1.13 15.44
N LYS A 112 6.19 2.14 15.77
CA LYS A 112 6.45 2.98 16.95
C LYS A 112 6.46 2.16 18.23
N LYS A 113 5.51 1.23 18.39
CA LYS A 113 5.48 0.33 19.55
C LYS A 113 6.78 -0.48 19.63
N ARG A 114 7.16 -1.15 18.55
CA ARG A 114 8.36 -2.02 18.51
C ARG A 114 9.65 -1.25 18.72
N LEU A 115 9.79 -0.07 18.11
CA LEU A 115 11.00 0.75 18.22
C LEU A 115 11.17 1.38 19.59
N VAL A 116 10.07 1.69 20.30
CA VAL A 116 10.12 2.24 21.66
C VAL A 116 10.37 1.16 22.71
N THR A 117 9.89 -0.07 22.49
CA THR A 117 10.06 -1.19 23.44
C THR A 117 11.32 -2.01 23.21
N ALA A 118 11.89 -2.00 22.01
CA ALA A 118 13.15 -2.67 21.73
C ALA A 118 14.31 -1.88 22.35
N PRO A 119 15.41 -2.53 22.79
CA PRO A 119 16.60 -1.86 23.27
C PRO A 119 17.38 -1.27 22.08
N ILE A 120 16.73 -0.40 21.32
CA ILE A 120 17.33 0.39 20.26
C ILE A 120 17.68 1.71 20.92
N ILE A 121 18.97 2.02 21.02
CA ILE A 121 19.46 3.30 21.49
C ILE A 121 18.83 4.36 20.58
N VAL A 122 17.81 5.07 21.07
CA VAL A 122 17.30 6.25 20.39
C VAL A 122 18.47 7.22 20.36
N ALA A 123 19.06 7.36 19.18
CA ALA A 123 20.23 8.19 19.05
C ALA A 123 19.86 9.62 19.48
N PRO A 124 20.65 10.24 20.38
CA PRO A 124 20.35 11.57 20.86
C PRO A 124 20.26 12.54 19.68
N ASN A 125 19.29 13.45 19.79
CA ASN A 125 19.03 14.50 18.81
C ASN A 125 20.28 15.35 18.55
#